data_AF-B0DSZ7-F1
#
_entry.id   AF-B0DSZ7-F1
#
_cell.length_a   1.000
_cell.length_b   1.000
_cell.length_c   1.000
_cell.angle_alpha   90.00
_cell.angle_beta   90.00
_cell.angle_gamma   90.00
#
_symmetry.space_group_name_H-M   'P 1'
#
loop_
_entity.id
_entity.type
_entity.pdbx_description
1 polymer ?
#
loop_
_entity_poly.entity_id
_entity_poly.type
_entity_poly.pdbx_seq_one_letter_code
_entity_poly.pdbx_strand_id
1 'polypeptide(L)' 'MLKLQIPYVGRMHSGILKHGDILWALDSEGNKAGEAKVKKLFGRCRLERIGRVLGGSKRCGV' A
#
# COMPACT_ATOMS: atom_id res chain seq x y z
N MET A 1 -16.50 -7.88 -18.09
CA MET A 1 -16.51 -6.57 -17.41
C MET A 1 -15.28 -6.46 -16.52
N LEU A 2 -14.19 -5.86 -17.02
CA LEU A 2 -12.92 -5.73 -16.27
C LEU A 2 -13.05 -4.59 -15.24
N LYS A 3 -13.12 -4.94 -13.96
CA LYS A 3 -13.16 -3.97 -12.86
C LYS A 3 -11.74 -3.40 -12.67
N LEU A 4 -11.44 -2.23 -13.26
CA LEU A 4 -10.16 -1.55 -13.07
C LEU A 4 -10.04 -1.10 -11.61
N GLN A 5 -9.18 -1.76 -10.84
CA GLN A 5 -8.78 -1.29 -9.52
C GLN A 5 -7.57 -0.39 -9.68
N ILE A 6 -7.71 0.91 -9.38
CA ILE A 6 -6.63 1.89 -9.44
C ILE A 6 -5.72 1.68 -8.22
N PRO A 7 -4.43 1.33 -8.40
CA PRO A 7 -3.52 1.17 -7.27
C PRO A 7 -3.06 2.54 -6.76
N TYR A 8 -3.11 2.73 -5.44
CA TYR A 8 -2.49 3.88 -4.78
C TYR A 8 -1.00 3.63 -4.58
N VAL A 9 -0.19 4.66 -4.84
CA VAL A 9 1.27 4.61 -4.68
C VAL A 9 1.68 5.63 -3.63
N GLY A 10 2.41 5.17 -2.62
CA GLY A 10 2.97 6.00 -1.57
C GLY A 10 4.22 5.37 -0.99
N ARG A 11 4.89 6.12 -0.12
CA ARG A 11 6.01 5.61 0.69
C ARG A 11 5.50 5.35 2.10
N MET A 12 5.81 4.18 2.65
CA MET A 12 5.56 3.94 4.07
C MET A 12 6.52 4.77 4.91
N HIS A 13 5.97 5.63 5.76
CA HIS A 13 6.77 6.42 6.69
C HIS A 13 7.31 5.52 7.82
N SER A 14 6.44 4.73 8.44
CA SER A 14 6.77 3.79 9.52
C SER A 14 5.89 2.53 9.46
N GLY A 15 6.29 1.50 10.22
CA GLY A 15 5.50 0.27 10.40
C GLY A 15 5.61 -0.74 9.25
N ILE A 16 4.69 -1.72 9.30
CA ILE A 16 4.55 -2.82 8.36
C ILE A 16 3.07 -2.92 7.99
N LEU A 17 2.77 -3.05 6.70
CA LEU A 17 1.44 -3.29 6.19
C LEU A 17 1.32 -4.73 5.68
N LYS A 18 0.21 -5.39 5.99
CA LYS A 18 -0.06 -6.77 5.60
C LYS A 18 -1.33 -6.87 4.76
N HIS A 19 -1.42 -7.97 4.02
CA HIS A 19 -2.68 -8.31 3.35
C HIS A 19 -3.79 -8.47 4.38
N GLY A 20 -4.94 -7.83 4.11
CA GLY A 20 -6.12 -7.92 4.94
C GLY A 20 -6.20 -6.88 6.07
N ASP A 21 -5.17 -6.07 6.28
CA ASP A 21 -5.22 -4.96 7.23
C ASP A 21 -6.28 -3.93 6.81
N ILE A 22 -6.87 -3.26 7.79
CA ILE A 22 -7.80 -2.14 7.58
C ILE A 22 -6.99 -0.84 7.63
N LEU A 23 -7.06 -0.06 6.56
CA LEU A 23 -6.42 1.25 6.43
C LEU A 23 -7.45 2.35 6.57
N TRP A 24 -7.05 3.42 7.27
CA TRP A 24 -7.77 4.69 7.28
C TRP A 24 -7.09 5.66 6.33
N ALA A 25 -7.86 6.20 5.41
CA ALA A 25 -7.44 7.33 4.61
C ALA A 25 -7.72 8.60 5.41
N LEU A 26 -6.70 9.44 5.54
CA LEU A 26 -6.81 10.76 6.16
C LEU A 26 -6.78 11.82 5.07
N ASP A 27 -7.52 12.92 5.26
CA ASP A 27 -7.43 14.11 4.42
C ASP A 27 -6.22 14.98 4.83
N SER A 28 -6.07 16.14 4.18
CA SER A 28 -4.97 17.08 4.45
C SER A 28 -5.02 17.71 5.84
N GLU A 29 -6.18 17.69 6.50
CA GLU A 29 -6.37 18.24 7.85
C GLU A 29 -6.23 17.16 8.93
N GLY A 30 -6.10 15.90 8.52
CA GLY A 30 -5.96 14.74 9.41
C GLY A 30 -7.28 14.08 9.79
N ASN A 31 -8.40 14.49 9.20
CA ASN A 31 -9.70 13.85 9.46
C ASN A 31 -9.83 12.56 8.65
N LYS A 32 -10.62 11.61 9.17
CA LYS A 32 -10.86 10.31 8.51
C LYS A 32 -11.73 10.53 7.26
N ALA A 33 -11.11 10.42 6.08
CA ALA A 33 -11.78 10.50 4.79
C ALA A 33 -12.38 9.17 4.33
N GLY A 34 -11.85 8.04 4.83
CA GLY A 34 -12.37 6.72 4.47
C GLY A 34 -11.67 5.57 5.15
N GLU A 35 -12.22 4.37 4.94
CA GLU A 35 -11.69 3.11 5.44
C GLU A 35 -11.71 2.04 4.35
N ALA A 36 -10.62 1.28 4.21
CA ALA A 36 -10.54 0.21 3.22
C ALA A 36 -9.63 -0.94 3.68
N LYS A 37 -9.96 -2.16 3.24
CA LYS A 37 -9.15 -3.36 3.49
C LYS A 37 -8.08 -3.54 2.41
N VAL A 38 -6.85 -3.83 2.83
CA VAL A 38 -5.73 -4.11 1.93
C VAL A 38 -5.96 -5.43 1.20
N LYS A 39 -6.20 -5.36 -0.11
CA LYS A 39 -6.39 -6.54 -0.96
C LYS A 39 -5.09 -7.07 -1.57
N LYS A 40 -4.18 -6.22 -2.00
CA LYS A 40 -2.88 -6.63 -2.58
C LYS A 40 -1.84 -5.56 -2.29
N LEU A 41 -0.62 -5.99 -2.01
CA LEU A 41 0.52 -5.10 -1.85
C LEU A 41 1.49 -5.33 -3.00
N PHE A 42 1.93 -4.23 -3.61
CA PHE A 42 2.92 -4.24 -4.67
C PHE A 42 4.16 -3.50 -4.17
N GLY A 43 5.30 -4.18 -4.17
CA GLY A 43 6.59 -3.54 -3.99
C GLY A 43 7.17 -3.12 -5.34
N ARG A 44 7.90 -2.00 -5.37
CA ARG A 44 8.79 -1.69 -6.50
C ARG A 44 10.19 -2.17 -6.15
N CYS A 45 10.74 -3.05 -6.97
CA CYS A 45 12.15 -3.45 -6.90
C CYS A 45 12.68 -3.29 -8.32
N ARG A 46 13.53 -2.28 -8.55
CA ARG A 46 13.85 -1.76 -9.89
C ARG A 46 12.58 -1.37 -10.69
N LEU A 47 12.56 -1.57 -12.01
CA LEU A 47 11.45 -1.23 -12.90
C LEU A 47 10.23 -2.17 -12.78
N GLU A 48 10.33 -3.24 -12.01
CA GLU A 48 9.29 -4.26 -11.91
C GLU A 48 8.42 -4.12 -10.63
N ARG A 49 7.13 -4.38 -10.78
CA ARG A 49 6.19 -4.53 -9.65
C ARG A 49 6.19 -5.98 -9.21
N ILE A 50 6.66 -6.24 -7.99
CA ILE A 50 6.67 -7.58 -7.40
C ILE A 50 5.52 -7.65 -6.40
N GLY A 51 4.67 -8.67 -6.50
CA GLY A 51 3.62 -8.94 -5.52
C GLY A 51 4.24 -9.30 -4.17
N ARG A 52 3.79 -8.68 -3.09
CA ARG A 52 4.32 -8.94 -1.73
C ARG A 52 3.23 -9.32 -0.76
N VAL A 53 3.58 -10.22 0.16
CA VAL A 53 2.75 -10.60 1.30
C VAL A 53 2.87 -9.55 2.42
N LEU A 54 4.02 -8.88 2.51
CA LEU A 54 4.35 -7.86 3.52
C LEU A 54 4.97 -6.63 2.85
N GLY A 55 4.45 -5.46 3.16
CA GLY A 55 5.03 -4.16 2.79
C GLY A 55 5.64 -3.52 4.03
N GLY A 56 6.86 -3.00 3.92
CA GLY A 56 7.50 -2.29 5.03
C GLY A 56 8.47 -1.25 4.49
N SER A 57 8.89 -0.33 5.35
CA SER A 57 9.90 0.70 5.03
C SER A 57 11.30 0.08 5.00
N LYS A 58 11.53 -0.86 4.08
CA LYS A 58 12.84 -1.49 3.84
C LYS A 58 13.28 -1.17 2.42
N ARG A 59 14.48 -0.62 2.26
CA ARG A 59 15.14 -0.44 0.95
C ARG A 59 15.26 -1.83 0.30
N CYS A 60 14.98 -1.97 -1.00
CA CYS A 60 15.36 -3.19 -1.72
C CYS A 60 16.87 -3.36 -1.55
N GLY A 61 17.29 -4.44 -0.91
CA GLY A 61 18.70 -4.79 -0.78
C GLY A 61 19.30 -5.03 -2.16
N VAL A 62 20.49 -4.47 -2.37
CA VAL A 62 21.53 -5.15 -3.16
C VAL A 62 21.98 -6.38 -2.41
#